data_AF-A0A964V8A2-F1
#
_entry.id   AF-A0A964V8A2-F1
#
_cell.length_a   1.000
_cell.length_b   1.000
_cell.length_c   1.000
_cell.angle_alpha   90.00
_cell.angle_beta   90.00
_cell.angle_gamma   90.00
#
_symmetry.space_group_name_H-M   'P 1'
#
loop_
_entity.id
_entity.type
_entity.pdbx_description
1 polymer ?
#
loop_
_entity_poly.entity_id
_entity_poly.type
_entity_poly.pdbx_seq_one_letter_code
_entity_poly.pdbx_strand_id
1 'polypeptide(L)'
;MMKKLPPSTLGALRKAGYRPRKVRDEVRANLVRKLRGGEELFPGIRGYEETVIPQIVNAVLARHDFVLLGLRGQAKSRILRELVSLLDPEIPALAGSEVNDDPFAPISKEGRLLVEEAGDDAPITWIPCDARYVEKLATPDVTVADLIGDIDPIKAARGGHLLSDELTIHYGLLPRTNRGIFAVNELPDLSGKIQVGLLNILQEGDIQIKGFPIRLPLDVLLVFTANPEDYTARGKIITPLKDRIGSEIRTHYPREVETGVLITRQEAWVEREEVSIEIPDFIAEVIERVAFLARSDKRIDQRSGVSQRLPITLLEGAVSNAERRALRLEEDHVIPRIGDVYAALPMITGKIELEFDGELQGAARIARDLIAAAARDTFDERAGGADVETIVEYFESGGALQISEDAGARACVQGFEQVEGLLELIAMTGLASDRSRDGVRVAACELVLEALVAEHRVSRTEGGYVRARHGP
;
A
#
# COMPACT_ATOMS: atom_id res chain seq x y z
N MET A 1 26.90 -12.51 -29.78
CA MET A 1 26.73 -11.17 -30.39
C MET A 1 27.32 -10.15 -29.43
N MET A 2 28.37 -9.42 -29.82
CA MET A 2 28.88 -8.31 -29.01
C MET A 2 27.77 -7.25 -28.91
N LYS A 3 27.27 -6.96 -27.69
CA LYS A 3 26.38 -5.82 -27.44
C LYS A 3 27.11 -4.57 -27.96
N LYS A 4 26.57 -3.91 -28.99
CA LYS A 4 27.09 -2.61 -29.44
C LYS A 4 27.07 -1.68 -28.23
N LEU A 5 28.21 -1.10 -27.89
CA LEU A 5 28.25 -0.11 -26.81
C LEU A 5 27.31 1.05 -27.17
N PRO A 6 26.55 1.56 -26.20
CA PRO A 6 25.65 2.67 -26.43
C PRO A 6 26.48 3.91 -26.85
N PRO A 7 25.93 4.80 -27.69
CA PRO A 7 26.60 6.06 -28.06
C PRO A 7 27.10 6.82 -26.83
N SER A 8 28.32 7.36 -26.92
CA SER A 8 28.96 8.13 -25.83
C SER A 8 29.14 9.62 -26.16
N THR A 9 28.80 10.05 -27.38
CA THR A 9 28.80 11.46 -27.79
C THR A 9 27.53 11.85 -28.54
N LEU A 10 27.24 13.14 -28.60
CA LEU A 10 26.10 13.71 -29.34
C LEU A 10 26.13 13.31 -30.83
N GLY A 11 27.29 13.38 -31.49
CA GLY A 11 27.45 13.02 -32.89
C GLY A 11 27.20 11.53 -33.14
N ALA A 12 27.65 10.66 -32.22
CA ALA A 12 27.36 9.23 -32.28
C ALA A 12 25.87 8.93 -32.07
N LEU A 13 25.22 9.65 -31.14
CA LEU A 13 23.78 9.53 -30.87
C LEU A 13 22.94 9.96 -32.07
N ARG A 14 23.35 11.05 -32.74
CA ARG A 14 22.74 11.53 -33.99
C ARG A 14 22.86 10.50 -35.12
N LYS A 15 24.05 9.92 -35.32
CA LYS A 15 24.29 8.85 -36.31
C LYS A 15 23.49 7.58 -36.01
N ALA A 16 23.25 7.28 -34.73
CA ALA A 16 22.40 6.18 -34.30
C ALA A 16 20.89 6.44 -34.55
N GLY A 17 20.51 7.67 -34.94
CA GLY A 17 19.13 8.02 -35.28
C GLY A 17 18.20 8.14 -34.07
N TYR A 18 18.74 8.36 -32.87
CA TYR A 18 17.93 8.56 -31.67
C TYR A 18 16.99 9.76 -31.84
N ARG A 19 15.74 9.60 -31.41
CA ARG A 19 14.73 10.65 -31.43
C ARG A 19 14.23 10.86 -30.01
N PRO A 20 14.50 12.03 -29.38
CA PRO A 20 13.98 12.32 -28.07
C PRO A 20 12.45 12.38 -28.11
N ARG A 21 11.84 11.96 -27.00
CA ARG A 21 10.40 12.03 -26.76
C ARG A 21 10.19 12.72 -25.43
N LYS A 22 9.07 13.45 -25.31
CA LYS A 22 8.63 13.95 -24.02
C LYS A 22 8.24 12.78 -23.12
N VAL A 23 8.44 12.90 -21.81
CA VAL A 23 8.15 11.82 -20.85
C VAL A 23 6.68 11.39 -20.93
N ARG A 24 5.75 12.33 -21.14
CA ARG A 24 4.32 12.01 -21.32
C ARG A 24 4.05 11.21 -22.61
N ASP A 25 4.80 11.46 -23.68
CA ASP A 25 4.70 10.72 -24.94
C ASP A 25 5.31 9.31 -24.82
N GLU A 26 6.42 9.20 -24.12
CA GLU A 26 7.11 7.95 -23.81
C GLU A 26 6.22 7.03 -22.97
N VAL A 27 5.76 7.49 -21.80
CA VAL A 27 4.90 6.74 -20.88
C VAL A 27 3.62 6.29 -21.60
N ARG A 28 3.00 7.18 -22.38
CA ARG A 28 1.81 6.84 -23.19
C ARG A 28 2.11 5.77 -24.24
N ALA A 29 3.19 5.89 -24.99
CA ALA A 29 3.54 4.94 -26.05
C ALA A 29 3.84 3.54 -25.46
N ASN A 30 4.55 3.49 -24.34
CA ASN A 30 4.88 2.25 -23.64
C ASN A 30 3.64 1.62 -23.01
N LEU A 31 2.73 2.42 -22.45
CA LEU A 31 1.42 1.93 -22.01
C LEU A 31 0.62 1.31 -23.17
N VAL A 32 0.54 1.99 -24.32
CA VAL A 32 -0.15 1.45 -25.51
C VAL A 32 0.46 0.14 -25.98
N ARG A 33 1.79 0.00 -25.93
CA ARG A 33 2.48 -1.27 -26.24
C ARG A 33 2.04 -2.37 -25.27
N LYS A 34 2.11 -2.13 -23.96
CA LYS A 34 1.70 -3.10 -22.93
C LYS A 34 0.24 -3.54 -23.10
N LEU A 35 -0.67 -2.58 -23.33
CA LEU A 35 -2.09 -2.85 -23.58
C LEU A 35 -2.31 -3.73 -24.82
N ARG A 36 -1.62 -3.46 -25.92
CA ARG A 36 -1.70 -4.29 -27.14
C ARG A 36 -1.12 -5.69 -26.94
N GLY A 37 -0.11 -5.80 -26.08
CA GLY A 37 0.54 -7.06 -25.73
C GLY A 37 -0.25 -7.90 -24.71
N GLY A 38 -1.30 -7.33 -24.09
CA GLY A 38 -1.98 -7.97 -22.96
C GLY A 38 -1.08 -8.14 -21.74
N GLU A 39 -0.05 -7.31 -21.60
CA GLU A 39 0.87 -7.32 -20.46
C GLU A 39 0.18 -6.78 -19.20
N GLU A 40 0.45 -7.39 -18.05
CA GLU A 40 0.01 -6.88 -16.74
C GLU A 40 0.66 -5.51 -16.46
N LEU A 41 -0.13 -4.52 -16.07
CA LEU A 41 0.34 -3.14 -15.91
C LEU A 41 0.91 -2.83 -14.51
N PHE A 42 0.27 -3.37 -13.47
CA PHE A 42 0.57 -3.06 -12.07
C PHE A 42 0.63 -4.36 -11.27
N PRO A 43 1.70 -5.16 -11.44
CA PRO A 43 1.79 -6.48 -10.83
C PRO A 43 1.68 -6.43 -9.30
N GLY A 44 0.85 -7.33 -8.76
CA GLY A 44 0.60 -7.42 -7.32
C GLY A 44 -0.30 -6.32 -6.74
N ILE A 45 -0.88 -5.44 -7.57
CA ILE A 45 -2.03 -4.62 -7.20
C ILE A 45 -3.29 -5.44 -7.49
N ARG A 46 -4.11 -5.69 -6.46
CA ARG A 46 -5.32 -6.52 -6.56
C ARG A 46 -6.57 -5.72 -6.21
N GLY A 47 -7.68 -5.98 -6.89
CA GLY A 47 -8.99 -5.39 -6.61
C GLY A 47 -9.25 -4.03 -7.25
N TYR A 48 -8.37 -3.61 -8.16
CA TYR A 48 -8.41 -2.32 -8.87
C TYR A 48 -8.57 -2.46 -10.38
N GLU A 49 -8.64 -3.68 -10.90
CA GLU A 49 -8.65 -4.05 -12.31
C GLU A 49 -9.82 -3.40 -13.06
N GLU A 50 -10.99 -3.30 -12.41
CA GLU A 50 -12.21 -2.74 -12.99
C GLU A 50 -12.51 -1.31 -12.51
N THR A 51 -11.71 -0.76 -11.59
CA THR A 51 -12.03 0.52 -10.91
C THR A 51 -10.94 1.56 -11.08
N VAL A 52 -9.79 1.38 -10.44
CA VAL A 52 -8.71 2.37 -10.36
C VAL A 52 -7.77 2.27 -11.55
N ILE A 53 -7.39 1.05 -11.96
CA ILE A 53 -6.45 0.83 -13.07
C ILE A 53 -6.98 1.42 -14.38
N PRO A 54 -8.25 1.23 -14.79
CA PRO A 54 -8.78 1.84 -16.01
C PRO A 54 -8.73 3.38 -15.98
N GLN A 55 -8.94 4.00 -14.81
CA GLN A 55 -8.84 5.45 -14.66
C GLN A 55 -7.39 5.95 -14.80
N ILE A 56 -6.41 5.22 -14.26
CA ILE A 56 -4.99 5.53 -14.43
C ILE A 56 -4.60 5.39 -15.91
N VAL A 57 -5.04 4.31 -16.56
CA VAL A 57 -4.83 4.10 -18.00
C VAL A 57 -5.37 5.28 -18.78
N ASN A 58 -6.61 5.72 -18.51
CA ASN A 58 -7.21 6.86 -19.18
C ASN A 58 -6.44 8.17 -18.91
N ALA A 59 -5.98 8.42 -17.68
CA ALA A 59 -5.19 9.59 -17.34
C ALA A 59 -3.85 9.64 -18.09
N VAL A 60 -3.12 8.51 -18.13
CA VAL A 60 -1.86 8.38 -18.86
C VAL A 60 -2.08 8.54 -20.37
N LEU A 61 -3.14 7.93 -20.91
CA LEU A 61 -3.51 8.11 -22.30
C LEU A 61 -3.84 9.58 -22.60
N ALA A 62 -4.56 10.27 -21.72
CA ALA A 62 -4.86 11.69 -21.87
C ALA A 62 -3.64 12.61 -21.63
N ARG A 63 -2.49 12.05 -21.22
CA ARG A 63 -1.26 12.78 -20.86
C ARG A 63 -1.48 13.73 -19.68
N HIS A 64 -2.37 13.37 -18.78
CA HIS A 64 -2.70 14.17 -17.60
C HIS A 64 -1.65 13.95 -16.51
N ASP A 65 -1.33 15.02 -15.79
CA ASP A 65 -0.93 14.90 -14.39
C ASP A 65 -2.15 14.50 -13.58
N PHE A 66 -1.99 13.62 -12.60
CA PHE A 66 -3.13 13.06 -11.88
C PHE A 66 -2.87 12.89 -10.39
N VAL A 67 -3.95 12.84 -9.63
CA VAL A 67 -3.93 12.59 -8.19
C VAL A 67 -4.67 11.30 -7.85
N LEU A 68 -4.06 10.46 -7.00
CA LEU A 68 -4.71 9.34 -6.35
C LEU A 68 -5.27 9.80 -4.99
N LEU A 69 -6.59 9.81 -4.89
CA LEU A 69 -7.31 10.17 -3.67
C LEU A 69 -7.75 8.92 -2.91
N GLY A 70 -7.27 8.76 -1.68
CA GLY A 70 -7.76 7.71 -0.80
C GLY A 70 -7.09 7.70 0.56
N LEU A 71 -7.56 6.83 1.43
CA LEU A 71 -7.05 6.71 2.80
C LEU A 71 -5.73 5.91 2.85
N ARG A 72 -5.16 5.78 4.05
CA ARG A 72 -3.88 5.11 4.27
C ARG A 72 -3.97 3.60 4.00
N GLY A 73 -3.00 3.05 3.29
CA GLY A 73 -2.96 1.61 2.97
C GLY A 73 -3.86 1.17 1.81
N GLN A 74 -4.20 2.09 0.90
CA GLN A 74 -4.91 1.81 -0.36
C GLN A 74 -3.96 1.75 -1.59
N ALA A 75 -2.75 1.22 -1.40
CA ALA A 75 -1.74 1.00 -2.44
C ALA A 75 -1.28 2.22 -3.30
N LYS A 76 -1.69 3.46 -2.98
CA LYS A 76 -1.39 4.68 -3.75
C LYS A 76 0.09 4.82 -4.14
N SER A 77 1.01 4.81 -3.17
CA SER A 77 2.44 4.98 -3.44
C SER A 77 3.05 3.80 -4.20
N ARG A 78 2.52 2.58 -4.04
CA ARG A 78 2.96 1.41 -4.82
C ARG A 78 2.60 1.58 -6.29
N ILE A 79 1.38 2.01 -6.58
CA ILE A 79 0.94 2.33 -7.95
C ILE A 79 1.85 3.38 -8.59
N LEU A 80 2.18 4.46 -7.88
CA LEU A 80 3.03 5.51 -8.42
C LEU A 80 4.45 5.01 -8.77
N ARG A 81 5.03 4.14 -7.93
CA ARG A 81 6.34 3.53 -8.20
C ARG A 81 6.29 2.60 -9.42
N GLU A 82 5.21 1.85 -9.60
CA GLU A 82 5.05 0.97 -10.77
C GLU A 82 4.96 1.72 -12.11
N LEU A 83 4.70 3.03 -12.11
CA LEU A 83 4.74 3.85 -13.33
C LEU A 83 6.14 3.90 -13.96
N VAL A 84 7.21 3.65 -13.19
CA VAL A 84 8.58 3.51 -13.73
C VAL A 84 8.63 2.44 -14.82
N SER A 85 7.82 1.39 -14.70
CA SER A 85 7.73 0.32 -15.71
C SER A 85 7.18 0.77 -17.07
N LEU A 86 6.67 2.01 -17.16
CA LEU A 86 6.22 2.66 -18.40
C LEU A 86 7.30 3.58 -19.00
N LEU A 87 8.43 3.78 -18.34
CA LEU A 87 9.58 4.47 -18.90
C LEU A 87 10.41 3.52 -19.77
N ASP A 88 11.12 4.07 -20.75
CA ASP A 88 12.17 3.38 -21.47
C ASP A 88 13.29 2.99 -20.49
N PRO A 89 13.96 1.83 -20.67
CA PRO A 89 14.98 1.34 -19.75
C PRO A 89 16.10 2.34 -19.46
N GLU A 90 16.48 3.13 -20.46
CA GLU A 90 17.47 4.19 -20.34
C GLU A 90 17.24 5.30 -21.36
N ILE A 91 17.63 6.53 -21.02
CA ILE A 91 17.66 7.68 -21.94
C ILE A 91 19.04 8.35 -21.93
N PRO A 92 19.50 8.92 -23.06
CA PRO A 92 20.73 9.69 -23.10
C PRO A 92 20.52 11.06 -22.46
N ALA A 93 21.53 11.54 -21.74
CA ALA A 93 21.63 12.89 -21.21
C ALA A 93 23.07 13.42 -21.37
N LEU A 94 23.26 14.75 -21.35
CA LEU A 94 24.61 15.31 -21.33
C LEU A 94 25.38 14.88 -20.08
N ALA A 95 26.63 14.46 -20.26
CA ALA A 95 27.45 14.01 -19.14
C ALA A 95 27.70 15.18 -18.16
N GLY A 96 27.50 14.93 -16.86
CA GLY A 96 27.64 15.96 -15.82
C GLY A 96 26.45 16.91 -15.67
N SER A 97 25.36 16.74 -16.44
CA SER A 97 24.14 17.52 -16.26
C SER A 97 23.47 17.18 -14.92
N GLU A 98 23.15 18.21 -14.14
CA GLU A 98 22.36 18.07 -12.90
C GLU A 98 20.86 17.86 -13.19
N VAL A 99 20.37 18.21 -14.38
CA VAL A 99 18.94 18.24 -14.75
C VAL A 99 18.62 17.34 -15.95
N ASN A 100 19.42 16.29 -16.16
CA ASN A 100 19.21 15.29 -17.20
C ASN A 100 19.03 15.89 -18.61
N ASP A 101 19.83 16.91 -18.93
CA ASP A 101 19.72 17.67 -20.18
C ASP A 101 19.65 16.75 -21.40
N ASP A 102 18.67 17.01 -22.27
CA ASP A 102 18.60 16.37 -23.57
C ASP A 102 19.83 16.77 -24.40
N PRO A 103 20.63 15.83 -24.91
CA PRO A 103 21.78 16.14 -25.75
C PRO A 103 21.43 16.96 -27.00
N PHE A 104 20.19 16.87 -27.50
CA PHE A 104 19.72 17.63 -28.66
C PHE A 104 19.10 18.97 -28.31
N ALA A 105 18.63 19.15 -27.08
CA ALA A 105 17.89 20.33 -26.64
C ALA A 105 18.10 20.60 -25.14
N PRO A 106 19.31 20.95 -24.71
CA PRO A 106 19.60 21.20 -23.29
C PRO A 106 18.83 22.42 -22.76
N ILE A 107 18.32 22.28 -21.53
CA ILE A 107 17.55 23.31 -20.83
C ILE A 107 18.40 24.09 -19.82
N SER A 108 19.48 23.50 -19.32
CA SER A 108 20.43 24.21 -18.45
C SER A 108 21.38 25.07 -19.27
N LYS A 109 21.95 26.10 -18.64
CA LYS A 109 22.96 26.94 -19.27
C LYS A 109 24.25 26.16 -19.49
N GLU A 110 24.65 25.34 -18.53
CA GLU A 110 25.80 24.44 -18.61
C GLU A 110 25.69 23.49 -19.80
N GLY A 111 24.53 22.86 -19.98
CA GLY A 111 24.28 21.95 -21.08
C GLY A 111 24.30 22.66 -22.45
N ARG A 112 23.74 23.87 -22.54
CA ARG A 112 23.80 24.69 -23.76
C ARG A 112 25.24 25.03 -24.14
N LEU A 113 26.05 25.47 -23.17
CA LEU A 113 27.46 25.80 -23.38
C LEU A 113 28.27 24.55 -23.80
N LEU A 114 28.04 23.41 -23.14
CA LEU A 114 28.72 22.16 -23.48
C LEU A 114 28.48 21.74 -24.94
N VAL A 115 27.23 21.86 -25.41
CA VAL A 115 26.89 21.55 -26.81
C VAL A 115 27.46 22.59 -27.78
N GLU A 116 27.48 23.86 -27.41
CA GLU A 116 28.07 24.93 -28.21
C GLU A 116 29.59 24.77 -28.38
N GLU A 117 30.29 24.42 -27.30
CA GLU A 117 31.75 24.28 -27.26
C GLU A 117 32.23 22.96 -27.90
N ALA A 118 31.60 21.84 -27.54
CA ALA A 118 32.06 20.51 -27.95
C ALA A 118 31.34 19.97 -29.19
N GLY A 119 30.22 20.55 -29.61
CA GLY A 119 29.47 20.13 -30.80
C GLY A 119 29.14 18.63 -30.80
N ASP A 120 29.50 17.94 -31.89
CA ASP A 120 29.27 16.49 -32.03
C ASP A 120 30.12 15.64 -31.04
N ASP A 121 31.16 16.21 -30.44
CA ASP A 121 31.99 15.54 -29.44
C ASP A 121 31.46 15.72 -28.01
N ALA A 122 30.35 16.45 -27.82
CA ALA A 122 29.72 16.64 -26.52
C ALA A 122 29.44 15.27 -25.86
N PRO A 123 29.99 15.01 -24.65
CA PRO A 123 29.88 13.72 -24.00
C PRO A 123 28.45 13.47 -23.49
N ILE A 124 27.99 12.23 -23.62
CA ILE A 124 26.68 11.81 -23.10
C ILE A 124 26.81 10.64 -22.12
N THR A 125 25.85 10.56 -21.20
CA THR A 125 25.63 9.45 -20.28
C THR A 125 24.24 8.86 -20.51
N TRP A 126 24.02 7.64 -20.02
CA TRP A 126 22.72 6.96 -20.10
C TRP A 126 22.12 6.85 -18.70
N ILE A 127 20.91 7.36 -18.55
CA ILE A 127 20.20 7.42 -17.26
C ILE A 127 19.18 6.29 -17.24
N PRO A 128 19.26 5.35 -16.28
CA PRO A 128 18.30 4.26 -16.17
C PRO A 128 16.92 4.76 -15.71
N CYS A 129 15.85 4.01 -16.03
CA CYS A 129 14.47 4.33 -15.66
C CYS A 129 14.29 4.61 -14.15
N ASP A 130 14.94 3.82 -13.29
CA ASP A 130 14.80 3.95 -11.83
C ASP A 130 15.35 5.28 -11.30
N ALA A 131 16.35 5.85 -11.96
CA ALA A 131 16.91 7.15 -11.61
C ALA A 131 16.04 8.33 -12.09
N ARG A 132 14.99 8.07 -12.88
CA ARG A 132 14.08 9.07 -13.44
C ARG A 132 12.76 9.16 -12.66
N TYR A 133 12.61 8.38 -11.59
CA TYR A 133 11.50 8.49 -10.66
C TYR A 133 11.99 9.07 -9.35
N VAL A 134 11.38 10.17 -8.94
CA VAL A 134 11.67 10.80 -7.65
C VAL A 134 10.36 10.95 -6.90
N GLU A 135 10.36 10.46 -5.67
CA GLU A 135 9.23 10.53 -4.76
C GLU A 135 9.57 11.42 -3.58
N LYS A 136 8.69 12.39 -3.29
CA LYS A 136 8.80 13.26 -2.13
C LYS A 136 7.55 13.17 -1.29
N LEU A 137 7.72 12.82 0.00
CA LEU A 137 6.68 13.01 0.98
C LEU A 137 6.53 14.51 1.27
N ALA A 138 5.32 15.03 1.11
CA ALA A 138 4.99 16.38 1.51
C ALA A 138 5.01 16.46 3.03
N THR A 139 5.83 17.38 3.54
CA THR A 139 5.83 17.75 4.94
C THR A 139 5.91 19.28 5.05
N PRO A 140 5.36 19.90 6.10
CA PRO A 140 5.32 21.37 6.20
C PRO A 140 6.70 22.04 6.25
N ASP A 141 7.74 21.28 6.61
CA ASP A 141 9.14 21.71 6.71
C ASP A 141 9.91 21.63 5.38
N VAL A 142 9.36 20.99 4.34
CA VAL A 142 9.96 21.03 3.00
C VAL A 142 10.08 22.48 2.55
N THR A 143 11.25 22.85 2.05
CA THR A 143 11.49 24.21 1.56
C THR A 143 11.33 24.27 0.04
N VAL A 144 11.11 25.48 -0.48
CA VAL A 144 11.16 25.74 -1.93
C VAL A 144 12.54 25.36 -2.49
N ALA A 145 13.62 25.58 -1.73
CA ALA A 145 14.97 25.23 -2.12
C ALA A 145 15.16 23.72 -2.33
N ASP A 146 14.56 22.88 -1.48
CA ASP A 146 14.65 21.42 -1.62
C ASP A 146 13.96 20.91 -2.89
N LEU A 147 12.80 21.48 -3.22
CA LEU A 147 12.01 21.03 -4.35
C LEU A 147 12.53 21.60 -5.67
N ILE A 148 12.80 22.90 -5.69
CA ILE A 148 13.07 23.66 -6.90
C ILE A 148 14.57 23.93 -7.04
N GLY A 149 15.20 24.43 -5.98
CA GLY A 149 16.59 24.82 -5.98
C GLY A 149 16.82 26.18 -5.34
N ASP A 150 18.09 26.50 -5.09
CA ASP A 150 18.51 27.76 -4.52
C ASP A 150 19.77 28.30 -5.23
N ILE A 151 20.05 29.59 -5.07
CA ILE A 151 21.31 30.20 -5.49
C ILE A 151 22.39 29.88 -4.47
N ASP A 152 23.48 29.28 -4.93
CA ASP A 152 24.68 28.96 -4.17
C ASP A 152 25.69 30.13 -4.26
N PRO A 153 25.88 30.91 -3.18
CA PRO A 153 26.81 32.05 -3.18
C PRO A 153 28.27 31.62 -3.34
N ILE A 154 28.62 30.39 -2.98
CA ILE A 154 29.99 29.85 -3.09
C ILE A 154 30.29 29.52 -4.55
N LYS A 155 29.35 28.90 -5.28
CA LYS A 155 29.46 28.73 -6.74
C LYS A 155 29.60 30.10 -7.44
N ALA A 156 28.79 31.09 -7.06
CA ALA A 156 28.88 32.46 -7.59
C ALA A 156 30.26 33.10 -7.39
N ALA A 157 30.79 33.03 -6.16
CA ALA A 157 32.08 33.61 -5.81
C ALA A 157 33.27 32.91 -6.49
N ARG A 158 33.24 31.57 -6.63
CA ARG A 158 34.33 30.80 -7.26
C ARG A 158 34.38 30.95 -8.78
N GLY A 159 33.23 31.09 -9.44
CA GLY A 159 33.15 31.25 -10.89
C GLY A 159 33.21 32.70 -11.39
N GLY A 160 33.24 33.69 -10.48
CA GLY A 160 33.20 35.12 -10.86
C GLY A 160 31.86 35.55 -11.47
N HIS A 161 30.80 34.78 -11.21
CA HIS A 161 29.46 35.03 -11.75
C HIS A 161 28.68 35.99 -10.84
N LEU A 162 27.80 36.79 -11.44
CA LEU A 162 26.78 37.52 -10.68
C LEU A 162 25.86 36.50 -9.99
N LEU A 163 25.33 36.84 -8.80
CA LEU A 163 24.34 36.02 -8.09
C LEU A 163 23.07 35.73 -8.93
N SER A 164 22.84 36.49 -10.00
CA SER A 164 21.74 36.31 -10.94
C SER A 164 22.05 35.39 -12.12
N ASP A 165 23.27 34.83 -12.20
CA ASP A 165 23.65 33.91 -13.28
C ASP A 165 23.12 32.50 -12.99
N GLU A 166 22.53 31.86 -14.01
CA GLU A 166 22.02 30.48 -13.94
C GLU A 166 23.09 29.48 -13.46
N LEU A 167 24.38 29.76 -13.73
CA LEU A 167 25.52 28.93 -13.32
C LEU A 167 25.74 28.87 -11.80
N THR A 168 25.04 29.70 -11.04
CA THR A 168 25.12 29.75 -9.58
C THR A 168 24.00 28.94 -8.90
N ILE A 169 23.11 28.33 -9.69
CA ILE A 169 21.97 27.59 -9.18
C ILE A 169 22.41 26.20 -8.72
N HIS A 170 21.92 25.81 -7.55
CA HIS A 170 21.87 24.43 -7.11
C HIS A 170 20.45 23.90 -7.29
N TYR A 171 20.26 22.96 -8.20
CA TYR A 171 18.93 22.44 -8.52
C TYR A 171 18.38 21.54 -7.42
N GLY A 172 17.10 21.73 -7.10
CA GLY A 172 16.33 20.86 -6.21
C GLY A 172 15.87 19.57 -6.88
N LEU A 173 15.04 18.80 -6.19
CA LEU A 173 14.59 17.48 -6.66
C LEU A 173 13.82 17.51 -7.98
N LEU A 174 12.97 18.52 -8.19
CA LEU A 174 12.07 18.57 -9.34
C LEU A 174 12.82 18.81 -10.66
N PRO A 175 13.74 19.80 -10.79
CA PRO A 175 14.56 19.93 -12.00
C PRO A 175 15.47 18.72 -12.24
N ARG A 176 15.97 18.07 -11.18
CA ARG A 176 16.75 16.81 -11.27
C ARG A 176 15.94 15.64 -11.81
N THR A 177 14.60 15.73 -11.78
CA THR A 177 13.68 14.73 -12.31
C THR A 177 13.22 15.04 -13.73
N ASN A 178 13.81 16.05 -14.38
CA ASN A 178 13.52 16.37 -15.77
C ASN A 178 13.65 15.12 -16.67
N ARG A 179 12.71 14.99 -17.61
CA ARG A 179 12.48 13.80 -18.45
C ARG A 179 12.15 12.56 -17.62
N GLY A 180 11.39 12.73 -16.55
CA GLY A 180 11.05 11.70 -15.56
C GLY A 180 9.68 11.88 -14.91
N ILE A 181 9.42 11.07 -13.89
CA ILE A 181 8.17 11.06 -13.11
C ILE A 181 8.46 11.62 -11.73
N PHE A 182 7.75 12.68 -11.35
CA PHE A 182 7.88 13.29 -10.04
C PHE A 182 6.61 13.05 -9.21
N ALA A 183 6.75 12.24 -8.16
CA ALA A 183 5.68 11.84 -7.28
C ALA A 183 5.66 12.65 -5.98
N VAL A 184 4.53 13.28 -5.65
CA VAL A 184 4.32 13.99 -4.40
C VAL A 184 3.28 13.25 -3.57
N ASN A 185 3.69 12.70 -2.43
CA ASN A 185 2.75 12.09 -1.50
C ASN A 185 2.19 13.12 -0.52
N GLU A 186 0.90 13.00 -0.20
CA GLU A 186 0.18 13.88 0.73
C GLU A 186 0.23 15.36 0.31
N LEU A 187 -0.10 15.64 -0.96
CA LEU A 187 -0.10 17.01 -1.54
C LEU A 187 -0.68 18.12 -0.62
N PRO A 188 -1.80 17.92 0.11
CA PRO A 188 -2.33 18.90 1.06
C PRO A 188 -1.36 19.39 2.15
N ASP A 189 -0.32 18.61 2.48
CA ASP A 189 0.65 18.95 3.51
C ASP A 189 1.79 19.85 3.00
N LEU A 190 1.87 20.08 1.68
CA LEU A 190 2.78 21.08 1.12
C LEU A 190 2.32 22.49 1.45
N SER A 191 3.27 23.34 1.83
CA SER A 191 2.99 24.76 2.04
C SER A 191 2.46 25.44 0.77
N GLY A 192 1.58 26.42 0.93
CA GLY A 192 0.98 27.15 -0.20
C GLY A 192 2.01 27.79 -1.13
N LYS A 193 3.18 28.20 -0.63
CA LYS A 193 4.28 28.72 -1.46
C LYS A 193 4.82 27.67 -2.42
N ILE A 194 4.97 26.43 -1.98
CA ILE A 194 5.44 25.32 -2.82
C ILE A 194 4.37 24.94 -3.84
N GLN A 195 3.10 24.93 -3.44
CA GLN A 195 1.99 24.67 -4.35
C GLN A 195 1.92 25.71 -5.49
N VAL A 196 2.20 26.99 -5.21
CA VAL A 196 2.33 28.03 -6.24
C VAL A 196 3.53 27.75 -7.16
N GLY A 197 4.67 27.30 -6.61
CA GLY A 197 5.81 26.88 -7.43
C GLY A 197 5.47 25.73 -8.39
N LEU A 198 4.76 24.70 -7.91
CA LEU A 198 4.27 23.59 -8.73
C LEU A 198 3.28 24.07 -9.80
N LEU A 199 2.40 25.03 -9.47
CA LEU A 199 1.47 25.63 -10.42
C LEU A 199 2.19 26.32 -11.58
N ASN A 200 3.23 27.11 -11.30
CA ASN A 200 3.99 27.82 -12.33
C ASN A 200 4.66 26.83 -13.30
N ILE A 201 5.20 25.73 -12.77
CA ILE A 201 5.78 24.65 -13.57
C ILE A 201 4.72 23.99 -14.47
N LEU A 202 3.52 23.75 -13.95
CA LEU A 202 2.39 23.19 -14.72
C LEU A 202 1.88 24.13 -15.82
N GLN A 203 1.95 25.45 -15.62
CA GLN A 203 1.38 26.44 -16.54
C GLN A 203 2.36 26.93 -17.60
N GLU A 204 3.53 27.42 -17.17
CA GLU A 204 4.40 28.24 -17.99
C GLU A 204 5.80 27.63 -18.16
N GLY A 205 6.14 26.61 -17.37
CA GLY A 205 7.47 26.00 -17.35
C GLY A 205 8.53 26.98 -16.87
N ASP A 206 8.15 27.91 -16.00
CA ASP A 206 9.01 28.92 -15.39
C ASP A 206 9.11 28.68 -13.88
N ILE A 207 10.22 29.13 -13.32
CA ILE A 207 10.57 28.91 -11.93
C ILE A 207 11.15 30.22 -11.37
N GLN A 208 10.76 30.58 -10.14
CA GLN A 208 11.36 31.70 -9.43
C GLN A 208 12.27 31.19 -8.32
N ILE A 209 13.55 31.56 -8.35
CA ILE A 209 14.53 31.26 -7.30
C ILE A 209 15.00 32.57 -6.68
N LYS A 210 14.72 32.77 -5.38
CA LYS A 210 15.04 34.02 -4.63
C LYS A 210 14.65 35.32 -5.36
N GLY A 211 13.55 35.30 -6.13
CA GLY A 211 13.03 36.47 -6.87
C GLY A 211 13.60 36.66 -8.28
N PHE A 212 14.52 35.80 -8.72
CA PHE A 212 14.99 35.79 -10.11
C PHE A 212 14.11 34.84 -10.95
N PRO A 213 13.48 35.33 -12.02
CA PRO A 213 12.74 34.48 -12.94
C PRO A 213 13.73 33.69 -13.79
N ILE A 214 13.66 32.36 -13.71
CA ILE A 214 14.47 31.45 -14.50
C ILE A 214 13.52 30.57 -15.30
N ARG A 215 13.74 30.51 -16.61
CA ARG A 215 12.90 29.71 -17.50
C ARG A 215 13.51 28.32 -17.65
N LEU A 216 12.91 27.33 -16.99
CA LEU A 216 13.32 25.93 -17.03
C LEU A 216 12.14 25.11 -17.54
N PRO A 217 12.00 24.91 -18.87
CA PRO A 217 10.89 24.18 -19.45
C PRO A 217 11.05 22.67 -19.17
N LEU A 218 10.76 22.28 -17.93
CA LEU A 218 10.88 20.91 -17.44
C LEU A 218 9.90 19.98 -18.17
N ASP A 219 10.39 18.83 -18.60
CA ASP A 219 9.59 17.76 -19.15
C ASP A 219 9.35 16.71 -18.05
N VAL A 220 8.32 16.92 -17.24
CA VAL A 220 8.01 16.06 -16.08
C VAL A 220 6.57 15.57 -16.15
N LEU A 221 6.34 14.33 -15.74
CA LEU A 221 5.02 13.83 -15.40
C LEU A 221 4.82 13.98 -13.90
N LEU A 222 3.84 14.78 -13.49
CA LEU A 222 3.53 15.00 -12.08
C LEU A 222 2.41 14.07 -11.64
N VAL A 223 2.67 13.33 -10.56
CA VAL A 223 1.70 12.42 -9.97
C VAL A 223 1.60 12.66 -8.48
N PHE A 224 0.37 12.67 -7.96
CA PHE A 224 0.09 13.11 -6.59
C PHE A 224 -0.65 12.02 -5.82
N THR A 225 -0.49 12.01 -4.50
CA THR A 225 -1.43 11.33 -3.60
C THR A 225 -1.98 12.28 -2.56
N ALA A 226 -3.21 12.06 -2.13
CA ALA A 226 -3.82 12.82 -1.04
C ALA A 226 -4.92 12.04 -0.33
N ASN A 227 -5.19 12.40 0.92
CA ASN A 227 -6.43 12.08 1.61
C ASN A 227 -7.61 12.88 0.99
N PRO A 228 -8.75 12.25 0.63
CA PRO A 228 -9.91 12.96 0.09
C PRO A 228 -10.41 14.13 0.95
N GLU A 229 -10.38 14.01 2.27
CA GLU A 229 -10.85 15.07 3.17
C GLU A 229 -9.94 16.30 3.09
N ASP A 230 -8.63 16.09 3.23
CA ASP A 230 -7.65 17.18 3.12
C ASP A 230 -7.60 17.80 1.71
N TYR A 231 -7.84 16.99 0.66
CA TYR A 231 -7.87 17.45 -0.72
C TYR A 231 -9.07 18.37 -1.03
N THR A 232 -10.18 18.20 -0.30
CA THR A 232 -11.38 19.03 -0.45
C THR A 232 -11.46 20.15 0.58
N ALA A 233 -10.65 20.09 1.65
CA ALA A 233 -10.61 21.09 2.69
C ALA A 233 -10.15 22.46 2.17
N ARG A 234 -10.87 23.51 2.59
CA ARG A 234 -10.57 24.89 2.21
C ARG A 234 -9.20 25.30 2.77
N GLY A 235 -8.34 25.83 1.89
CA GLY A 235 -7.03 26.36 2.28
C GLY A 235 -5.91 25.32 2.38
N LYS A 236 -6.22 24.03 2.23
CA LYS A 236 -5.21 22.96 2.14
C LYS A 236 -4.59 22.86 0.76
N ILE A 237 -5.39 23.02 -0.30
CA ILE A 237 -4.90 23.09 -1.68
C ILE A 237 -5.37 24.40 -2.32
N ILE A 238 -4.46 25.08 -3.03
CA ILE A 238 -4.81 26.27 -3.80
C ILE A 238 -5.69 25.85 -5.00
N THR A 239 -6.85 26.50 -5.16
CA THR A 239 -7.80 26.20 -6.26
C THR A 239 -7.12 26.17 -7.64
N PRO A 240 -6.22 27.12 -7.99
CA PRO A 240 -5.58 27.09 -9.30
C PRO A 240 -4.73 25.84 -9.56
N LEU A 241 -4.11 25.25 -8.53
CA LEU A 241 -3.35 24.01 -8.67
C LEU A 241 -4.28 22.82 -8.87
N LYS A 242 -5.35 22.75 -8.09
CA LYS A 242 -6.39 21.72 -8.23
C LYS A 242 -6.97 21.70 -9.65
N ASP A 243 -7.27 22.86 -10.22
CA ASP A 243 -7.81 22.99 -11.58
C ASP A 243 -6.81 22.59 -12.69
N ARG A 244 -5.52 22.45 -12.36
CA ARG A 244 -4.47 22.03 -13.30
C ARG A 244 -4.17 20.54 -13.27
N ILE A 245 -4.63 19.82 -12.24
CA ILE A 245 -4.52 18.36 -12.19
C ILE A 245 -5.61 17.80 -13.11
N GLY A 246 -5.20 17.11 -14.19
CA GLY A 246 -6.10 16.68 -15.25
C GLY A 246 -7.01 15.51 -14.87
N SER A 247 -6.61 14.68 -13.90
CA SER A 247 -7.41 13.54 -13.44
C SER A 247 -7.38 13.39 -11.92
N GLU A 248 -8.57 13.28 -11.33
CA GLU A 248 -8.78 12.92 -9.93
C GLU A 248 -9.28 11.46 -9.88
N ILE A 249 -8.46 10.56 -9.33
CA ILE A 249 -8.75 9.11 -9.32
C ILE A 249 -8.94 8.67 -7.88
N ARG A 250 -10.13 8.14 -7.56
CA ARG A 250 -10.45 7.68 -6.19
C ARG A 250 -10.10 6.22 -6.01
N THR A 251 -9.20 5.94 -5.05
CA THR A 251 -8.89 4.60 -4.59
C THR A 251 -9.88 4.16 -3.52
N HIS A 252 -9.89 2.85 -3.22
CA HIS A 252 -10.75 2.28 -2.18
C HIS A 252 -10.06 1.11 -1.49
N TYR A 253 -10.53 0.72 -0.31
CA TYR A 253 -10.16 -0.56 0.29
C TYR A 253 -10.76 -1.72 -0.53
N PRO A 254 -10.27 -2.96 -0.36
CA PRO A 254 -10.88 -4.14 -1.00
C PRO A 254 -12.38 -4.18 -0.76
N ARG A 255 -13.15 -4.47 -1.82
CA ARG A 255 -14.62 -4.56 -1.76
C ARG A 255 -15.10 -5.95 -1.37
N GLU A 256 -14.26 -6.95 -1.58
CA GLU A 256 -14.54 -8.36 -1.35
C GLU A 256 -13.49 -8.93 -0.39
N VAL A 257 -13.94 -9.79 0.54
CA VAL A 257 -13.09 -10.41 1.55
C VAL A 257 -12.00 -11.25 0.90
N GLU A 258 -12.33 -12.02 -0.15
CA GLU A 258 -11.35 -12.84 -0.88
C GLU A 258 -10.18 -12.01 -1.42
N THR A 259 -10.48 -10.87 -2.06
CA THR A 259 -9.43 -9.95 -2.53
C THR A 259 -8.60 -9.41 -1.38
N GLY A 260 -9.24 -9.07 -0.26
CA GLY A 260 -8.56 -8.65 0.97
C GLY A 260 -7.61 -9.72 1.51
N VAL A 261 -8.05 -10.97 1.59
CA VAL A 261 -7.25 -12.13 2.03
C VAL A 261 -6.02 -12.30 1.13
N LEU A 262 -6.18 -12.20 -0.19
CA LEU A 262 -5.05 -12.29 -1.13
C LEU A 262 -4.01 -11.20 -0.89
N ILE A 263 -4.46 -9.96 -0.64
CA ILE A 263 -3.56 -8.84 -0.32
C ILE A 263 -2.87 -9.10 1.02
N THR A 264 -3.63 -9.49 2.05
CA THR A 264 -3.09 -9.76 3.39
C THR A 264 -2.04 -10.87 3.35
N ARG A 265 -2.28 -11.96 2.62
CA ARG A 265 -1.29 -13.04 2.42
C ARG A 265 -0.05 -12.59 1.66
N GLN A 266 -0.22 -11.72 0.66
CA GLN A 266 0.90 -11.20 -0.14
C GLN A 266 1.83 -10.30 0.68
N GLU A 267 1.27 -9.51 1.60
CA GLU A 267 2.01 -8.47 2.31
C GLU A 267 2.46 -8.87 3.73
N ALA A 268 1.81 -9.84 4.37
CA ALA A 268 2.13 -10.27 5.72
C ALA A 268 3.41 -11.11 5.78
N TRP A 269 4.27 -10.79 6.75
CA TRP A 269 5.44 -11.62 7.04
C TRP A 269 5.04 -12.86 7.85
N VAL A 270 4.77 -13.95 7.13
CA VAL A 270 4.36 -15.22 7.75
C VAL A 270 5.45 -16.29 7.69
N GLU A 271 6.40 -16.26 6.76
CA GLU A 271 7.41 -17.32 6.60
C GLU A 271 8.37 -17.43 7.80
N ARG A 272 8.81 -18.66 8.12
CA ARG A 272 9.80 -18.98 9.16
C ARG A 272 10.80 -20.00 8.63
N GLU A 273 12.06 -19.88 9.06
CA GLU A 273 13.14 -20.77 8.60
C GLU A 273 13.12 -22.14 9.29
N GLU A 274 12.76 -22.19 10.58
CA GLU A 274 12.93 -23.39 11.42
C GLU A 274 11.64 -24.23 11.58
N VAL A 275 10.47 -23.63 11.32
CA VAL A 275 9.17 -24.26 11.58
C VAL A 275 8.26 -24.18 10.37
N SER A 276 7.51 -25.26 10.13
CA SER A 276 6.52 -25.30 9.04
C SER A 276 5.24 -24.61 9.48
N ILE A 277 4.75 -23.69 8.66
CA ILE A 277 3.52 -22.93 8.94
C ILE A 277 2.42 -23.38 8.02
N GLU A 278 1.23 -23.52 8.58
CA GLU A 278 0.01 -23.84 7.84
C GLU A 278 -1.09 -22.92 8.37
N ILE A 279 -1.54 -21.96 7.55
CA ILE A 279 -2.59 -21.01 7.91
C ILE A 279 -3.90 -21.51 7.29
N PRO A 280 -4.88 -21.97 8.08
CA PRO A 280 -6.16 -22.39 7.54
C PRO A 280 -6.85 -21.24 6.79
N ASP A 281 -7.47 -21.52 5.65
CA ASP A 281 -8.09 -20.48 4.81
C ASP A 281 -9.17 -19.69 5.57
N PHE A 282 -9.95 -20.37 6.41
CA PHE A 282 -10.98 -19.72 7.24
C PHE A 282 -10.37 -18.81 8.32
N ILE A 283 -9.16 -19.08 8.84
CA ILE A 283 -8.50 -18.17 9.78
C ILE A 283 -8.04 -16.89 9.08
N ALA A 284 -7.49 -17.01 7.87
CA ALA A 284 -7.15 -15.85 7.06
C ALA A 284 -8.40 -15.02 6.73
N GLU A 285 -9.53 -15.68 6.47
CA GLU A 285 -10.81 -15.04 6.22
C GLU A 285 -11.35 -14.31 7.48
N VAL A 286 -11.34 -14.94 8.66
CA VAL A 286 -11.72 -14.29 9.93
C VAL A 286 -10.91 -13.01 10.13
N ILE A 287 -9.58 -13.09 9.95
CA ILE A 287 -8.69 -11.93 10.11
C ILE A 287 -9.04 -10.80 9.15
N GLU A 288 -9.35 -11.11 7.88
CA GLU A 288 -9.75 -10.09 6.92
C GLU A 288 -11.14 -9.52 7.26
N ARG A 289 -12.10 -10.37 7.68
CA ARG A 289 -13.44 -9.93 8.09
C ARG A 289 -13.42 -8.98 9.29
N VAL A 290 -12.47 -9.12 10.21
CA VAL A 290 -12.26 -8.12 11.29
C VAL A 290 -12.07 -6.73 10.70
N ALA A 291 -11.27 -6.59 9.64
CA ALA A 291 -11.04 -5.31 8.99
C ALA A 291 -12.30 -4.79 8.27
N PHE A 292 -13.05 -5.67 7.59
CA PHE A 292 -14.30 -5.32 6.92
C PHE A 292 -15.37 -4.82 7.90
N LEU A 293 -15.56 -5.54 9.00
CA LEU A 293 -16.49 -5.16 10.06
C LEU A 293 -16.09 -3.82 10.68
N ALA A 294 -14.80 -3.64 10.97
CA ALA A 294 -14.28 -2.39 11.54
C ALA A 294 -14.51 -1.17 10.62
N ARG A 295 -14.43 -1.34 9.29
CA ARG A 295 -14.73 -0.28 8.29
C ARG A 295 -16.20 0.12 8.23
N SER A 296 -17.09 -0.63 8.88
CA SER A 296 -18.53 -0.35 8.91
C SER A 296 -19.05 -0.11 10.35
N ASP A 297 -18.19 -0.28 11.35
CA ASP A 297 -18.56 -0.15 12.75
C ASP A 297 -18.69 1.33 13.15
N LYS A 298 -19.87 1.71 13.64
CA LYS A 298 -20.19 3.10 14.03
C LYS A 298 -19.40 3.58 15.24
N ARG A 299 -18.75 2.68 15.99
CA ARG A 299 -17.91 3.00 17.15
C ARG A 299 -16.48 3.39 16.73
N ILE A 300 -16.12 3.21 15.46
CA ILE A 300 -14.80 3.48 14.88
C ILE A 300 -14.90 4.72 13.99
N ASP A 301 -13.90 5.60 14.06
CA ASP A 301 -13.82 6.82 13.25
C ASP A 301 -13.58 6.47 11.77
N GLN A 302 -14.61 6.74 10.97
CA GLN A 302 -14.61 6.45 9.54
C GLN A 302 -13.83 7.47 8.71
N ARG A 303 -13.53 8.65 9.26
CA ARG A 303 -12.71 9.67 8.60
C ARG A 303 -11.25 9.24 8.53
N SER A 304 -10.73 8.73 9.65
CA SER A 304 -9.42 8.07 9.71
C SER A 304 -9.43 6.77 8.90
N GLY A 305 -10.55 6.03 8.98
CA GLY A 305 -10.79 4.76 8.30
C GLY A 305 -9.87 3.63 8.77
N VAL A 306 -10.19 2.40 8.35
CA VAL A 306 -9.45 1.21 8.78
C VAL A 306 -8.57 0.66 7.66
N SER A 307 -7.26 0.84 7.83
CA SER A 307 -6.24 0.51 6.84
C SER A 307 -6.13 -1.00 6.58
N GLN A 308 -5.72 -1.39 5.37
CA GLN A 308 -5.33 -2.76 5.06
C GLN A 308 -4.14 -3.26 5.91
N ARG A 309 -3.42 -2.35 6.58
CA ARG A 309 -2.38 -2.74 7.56
C ARG A 309 -2.94 -3.49 8.77
N LEU A 310 -4.21 -3.30 9.13
CA LEU A 310 -4.82 -4.01 10.26
C LEU A 310 -4.79 -5.54 10.08
N PRO A 311 -5.42 -6.12 9.03
CA PRO A 311 -5.43 -7.57 8.84
C PRO A 311 -4.02 -8.15 8.60
N ILE A 312 -3.12 -7.39 7.96
CA ILE A 312 -1.70 -7.76 7.79
C ILE A 312 -1.05 -7.98 9.17
N THR A 313 -1.06 -6.96 10.03
CA THR A 313 -0.43 -7.07 11.37
C THR A 313 -1.16 -8.05 12.29
N LEU A 314 -2.46 -8.24 12.09
CA LEU A 314 -3.25 -9.21 12.85
C LEU A 314 -2.86 -10.65 12.47
N LEU A 315 -2.65 -10.93 11.17
CA LEU A 315 -2.16 -12.23 10.70
C LEU A 315 -0.74 -12.50 11.20
N GLU A 316 0.16 -11.53 11.11
CA GLU A 316 1.52 -11.64 11.64
C GLU A 316 1.50 -11.94 13.15
N GLY A 317 0.65 -11.25 13.91
CA GLY A 317 0.46 -11.48 15.34
C GLY A 317 -0.09 -12.86 15.68
N ALA A 318 -1.12 -13.32 14.96
CA ALA A 318 -1.72 -14.62 15.17
C ALA A 318 -0.72 -15.76 14.87
N VAL A 319 0.02 -15.66 13.76
CA VAL A 319 1.09 -16.63 13.42
C VAL A 319 2.20 -16.61 14.47
N SER A 320 2.62 -15.43 14.94
CA SER A 320 3.67 -15.32 15.96
C SER A 320 3.23 -15.89 17.32
N ASN A 321 1.95 -15.76 17.69
CA ASN A 321 1.43 -16.38 18.91
C ASN A 321 1.33 -17.91 18.78
N ALA A 322 0.92 -18.39 17.61
CA ALA A 322 0.90 -19.81 17.30
C ALA A 322 2.32 -20.42 17.31
N GLU A 323 3.31 -19.68 16.79
CA GLU A 323 4.72 -20.05 16.83
C GLU A 323 5.23 -20.13 18.27
N ARG A 324 4.94 -19.13 19.10
CA ARG A 324 5.28 -19.16 20.52
C ARG A 324 4.68 -20.39 21.23
N ARG A 325 3.43 -20.74 20.93
CA ARG A 325 2.79 -21.95 21.46
C ARG A 325 3.51 -23.22 20.99
N ALA A 326 3.72 -23.35 19.68
CA ALA A 326 4.36 -24.53 19.09
C ALA A 326 5.77 -24.77 19.64
N LEU A 327 6.59 -23.72 19.74
CA LEU A 327 7.94 -23.81 20.30
C LEU A 327 7.95 -24.22 21.78
N ARG A 328 6.99 -23.74 22.58
CA ARG A 328 6.88 -24.11 24.01
C ARG A 328 6.42 -25.55 24.22
N LEU A 329 5.66 -26.09 23.27
CA LEU A 329 5.09 -27.42 23.33
C LEU A 329 5.84 -28.44 22.48
N GLU A 330 6.95 -28.02 21.84
CA GLU A 330 7.75 -28.83 20.93
C GLU A 330 6.92 -29.42 19.78
N GLU A 331 5.98 -28.63 19.22
CA GLU A 331 5.19 -28.99 18.05
C GLU A 331 5.91 -28.61 16.74
N ASP A 332 5.93 -29.52 15.77
CA ASP A 332 6.62 -29.32 14.47
C ASP A 332 5.91 -28.37 13.50
N HIS A 333 4.66 -27.99 13.80
CA HIS A 333 3.80 -27.23 12.91
C HIS A 333 3.15 -26.05 13.61
N VAL A 334 3.32 -24.86 13.03
CA VAL A 334 2.70 -23.62 13.48
C VAL A 334 1.37 -23.45 12.74
N ILE A 335 0.27 -23.67 13.46
CA ILE A 335 -1.09 -23.54 12.94
C ILE A 335 -1.85 -22.54 13.80
N PRO A 336 -2.15 -21.33 13.29
CA PRO A 336 -2.93 -20.35 14.03
C PRO A 336 -4.40 -20.80 14.16
N ARG A 337 -5.00 -20.48 15.31
CA ARG A 337 -6.40 -20.74 15.65
C ARG A 337 -7.10 -19.46 16.14
N ILE A 338 -8.40 -19.53 16.43
CA ILE A 338 -9.16 -18.35 16.88
C ILE A 338 -8.56 -17.75 18.16
N GLY A 339 -8.10 -18.59 19.10
CA GLY A 339 -7.38 -18.13 20.28
C GLY A 339 -6.17 -17.24 19.97
N ASP A 340 -5.45 -17.50 18.87
CA ASP A 340 -4.31 -16.68 18.45
C ASP A 340 -4.73 -15.30 17.90
N VAL A 341 -5.90 -15.23 17.27
CA VAL A 341 -6.48 -13.96 16.81
C VAL A 341 -6.83 -13.08 18.01
N TYR A 342 -7.38 -13.67 19.08
CA TYR A 342 -7.62 -12.96 20.34
C TYR A 342 -6.32 -12.54 21.03
N ALA A 343 -5.28 -13.38 21.03
CA ALA A 343 -3.98 -13.02 21.58
C ALA A 343 -3.32 -11.83 20.84
N ALA A 344 -3.66 -11.65 19.56
CA ALA A 344 -3.20 -10.55 18.72
C ALA A 344 -4.08 -9.27 18.81
N LEU A 345 -4.97 -9.17 19.80
CA LEU A 345 -5.83 -8.00 20.01
C LEU A 345 -5.11 -6.64 20.03
N PRO A 346 -3.88 -6.48 20.58
CA PRO A 346 -3.14 -5.22 20.47
C PRO A 346 -2.90 -4.75 19.03
N MET A 347 -2.84 -5.66 18.06
CA MET A 347 -2.67 -5.36 16.64
C MET A 347 -3.94 -4.77 16.01
N ILE A 348 -5.10 -4.93 16.64
CA ILE A 348 -6.36 -4.29 16.25
C ILE A 348 -6.44 -2.91 16.90
N THR A 349 -6.29 -2.85 18.23
CA THR A 349 -6.52 -1.61 19.00
C THR A 349 -5.56 -0.49 18.63
N GLY A 350 -4.33 -0.80 18.20
CA GLY A 350 -3.37 0.20 17.73
C GLY A 350 -3.57 0.66 16.28
N LYS A 351 -4.60 0.15 15.58
CA LYS A 351 -4.87 0.40 14.15
C LYS A 351 -6.27 0.94 13.88
N ILE A 352 -7.08 1.13 14.93
CA ILE A 352 -8.41 1.73 14.85
C ILE A 352 -8.42 3.01 15.69
N GLU A 353 -9.04 4.04 15.14
CA GLU A 353 -9.37 5.26 15.88
C GLU A 353 -10.84 5.15 16.30
N LEU A 354 -11.17 5.54 17.52
CA LEU A 354 -12.52 5.38 18.06
C LEU A 354 -13.31 6.69 17.97
N GLU A 355 -14.61 6.55 17.72
CA GLU A 355 -15.58 7.62 17.99
C GLU A 355 -15.80 7.75 19.50
N PHE A 356 -16.40 8.87 19.92
CA PHE A 356 -16.68 9.13 21.35
C PHE A 356 -17.41 7.97 22.05
N ASP A 357 -18.45 7.41 21.42
CA ASP A 357 -19.19 6.26 21.97
C ASP A 357 -18.33 5.00 22.03
N GLY A 358 -17.36 4.86 21.12
CA GLY A 358 -16.40 3.77 21.12
C GLY A 358 -15.39 3.88 22.26
N GLU A 359 -14.90 5.09 22.55
CA GLU A 359 -14.01 5.35 23.68
C GLU A 359 -14.65 4.95 25.02
N LEU A 360 -15.96 5.23 25.18
CA LEU A 360 -16.71 4.83 26.38
C LEU A 360 -16.80 3.30 26.57
N GLN A 361 -16.87 2.53 25.48
CA GLN A 361 -16.89 1.06 25.53
C GLN A 361 -15.50 0.45 25.73
N GLY A 362 -14.47 1.13 25.21
CA GLY A 362 -13.08 0.72 25.26
C GLY A 362 -12.65 -0.12 24.05
N ALA A 363 -11.50 0.22 23.47
CA ALA A 363 -10.95 -0.40 22.26
C ALA A 363 -10.85 -1.93 22.36
N ALA A 364 -10.44 -2.45 23.52
CA ALA A 364 -10.27 -3.89 23.71
C ALA A 364 -11.58 -4.66 23.72
N ARG A 365 -12.70 -4.04 24.11
CA ARG A 365 -14.02 -4.66 24.02
C ARG A 365 -14.48 -4.71 22.56
N ILE A 366 -14.39 -3.58 21.87
CA ILE A 366 -14.75 -3.46 20.46
C ILE A 366 -13.95 -4.46 19.61
N ALA A 367 -12.64 -4.58 19.84
CA ALA A 367 -11.81 -5.55 19.14
C ALA A 367 -12.26 -7.01 19.34
N ARG A 368 -12.69 -7.39 20.55
CA ARG A 368 -13.23 -8.74 20.81
C ARG A 368 -14.57 -8.95 20.12
N ASP A 369 -15.45 -7.95 20.14
CA ASP A 369 -16.74 -8.00 19.45
C ASP A 369 -16.52 -8.19 17.93
N LEU A 370 -15.53 -7.50 17.35
CA LEU A 370 -15.17 -7.62 15.94
C LEU A 370 -14.64 -9.01 15.59
N ILE A 371 -13.79 -9.61 16.42
CA ILE A 371 -13.29 -10.98 16.20
C ILE A 371 -14.44 -11.99 16.28
N ALA A 372 -15.33 -11.87 17.28
CA ALA A 372 -16.47 -12.76 17.44
C ALA A 372 -17.43 -12.67 16.25
N ALA A 373 -17.77 -11.44 15.82
CA ALA A 373 -18.59 -11.22 14.64
C ALA A 373 -17.91 -11.73 13.35
N ALA A 374 -16.59 -11.56 13.21
CA ALA A 374 -15.84 -12.09 12.06
C ALA A 374 -15.83 -13.63 12.03
N ALA A 375 -15.72 -14.28 13.19
CA ALA A 375 -15.82 -15.73 13.32
C ALA A 375 -17.20 -16.24 12.91
N ARG A 376 -18.27 -15.61 13.40
CA ARG A 376 -19.64 -15.91 12.99
C ARG A 376 -19.82 -15.77 11.48
N ASP A 377 -19.48 -14.60 10.92
CA ASP A 377 -19.70 -14.33 9.50
C ASP A 377 -18.85 -15.26 8.61
N THR A 378 -17.69 -15.73 9.08
CA THR A 378 -16.88 -16.75 8.37
C THR A 378 -17.52 -18.13 8.45
N PHE A 379 -18.04 -18.51 9.62
CA PHE A 379 -18.74 -19.78 9.79
C PHE A 379 -20.01 -19.84 8.95
N ASP A 380 -20.81 -18.76 8.95
CA ASP A 380 -22.04 -18.65 8.15
C ASP A 380 -21.76 -18.78 6.65
N GLU A 381 -20.68 -18.17 6.15
CA GLU A 381 -20.30 -18.27 4.73
C GLU A 381 -19.88 -19.70 4.34
N ARG A 382 -19.11 -20.37 5.20
CA ARG A 382 -18.49 -21.67 4.87
C ARG A 382 -19.35 -22.88 5.21
N ALA A 383 -20.16 -22.76 6.26
CA ALA A 383 -20.88 -23.84 6.91
C ALA A 383 -22.32 -23.42 7.28
N GLY A 384 -22.83 -22.33 6.71
CA GLY A 384 -24.19 -21.85 6.96
C GLY A 384 -25.24 -22.92 6.70
N GLY A 385 -26.18 -23.05 7.64
CA GLY A 385 -27.23 -24.07 7.61
C GLY A 385 -26.81 -25.45 8.11
N ALA A 386 -25.58 -25.61 8.61
CA ALA A 386 -25.17 -26.83 9.30
C ALA A 386 -25.90 -26.97 10.65
N ASP A 387 -26.22 -28.21 11.03
CA ASP A 387 -26.90 -28.52 12.27
C ASP A 387 -25.91 -28.46 13.44
N VAL A 388 -26.15 -27.53 14.36
CA VAL A 388 -25.32 -27.29 15.55
C VAL A 388 -26.10 -27.58 16.84
N GLU A 389 -27.34 -28.09 16.76
CA GLU A 389 -28.21 -28.25 17.94
C GLU A 389 -27.60 -29.21 18.96
N THR A 390 -27.04 -30.34 18.52
CA THR A 390 -26.37 -31.30 19.42
C THR A 390 -25.23 -30.68 20.22
N ILE A 391 -24.46 -29.78 19.58
CA ILE A 391 -23.36 -29.06 20.23
C ILE A 391 -23.91 -28.09 21.28
N VAL A 392 -25.01 -27.41 20.98
CA VAL A 392 -25.64 -26.46 21.89
C VAL A 392 -26.29 -27.18 23.08
N GLU A 393 -27.00 -28.29 22.83
CA GLU A 393 -27.61 -29.14 23.86
C GLU A 393 -26.56 -29.66 24.87
N TYR A 394 -25.36 -30.00 24.41
CA TYR A 394 -24.24 -30.36 25.30
C TYR A 394 -23.96 -29.26 26.34
N PHE A 395 -23.90 -27.99 25.93
CA PHE A 395 -23.67 -26.89 26.88
C PHE A 395 -24.91 -26.57 27.72
N GLU A 396 -26.11 -26.63 27.14
CA GLU A 396 -27.36 -26.37 27.87
C GLU A 396 -27.62 -27.37 29.01
N SER A 397 -27.23 -28.64 28.79
CA SER A 397 -27.31 -29.71 29.79
C SER A 397 -26.27 -29.59 30.92
N GLY A 398 -25.43 -28.55 30.89
CA GLY A 398 -24.42 -28.27 31.91
C GLY A 398 -23.01 -28.70 31.54
N GLY A 399 -22.78 -29.15 30.30
CA GLY A 399 -21.46 -29.39 29.75
C GLY A 399 -20.59 -28.14 29.80
N ALA A 400 -19.31 -28.34 30.08
CA ALA A 400 -18.30 -27.29 30.11
C ALA A 400 -17.04 -27.81 29.44
N LEU A 401 -16.49 -27.03 28.53
CA LEU A 401 -15.28 -27.37 27.79
C LEU A 401 -14.16 -26.44 28.25
N GLN A 402 -13.13 -27.00 28.87
CA GLN A 402 -11.95 -26.23 29.29
C GLN A 402 -10.85 -26.36 28.24
N ILE A 403 -10.47 -25.25 27.62
CA ILE A 403 -9.41 -25.17 26.62
C ILE A 403 -8.50 -24.01 26.98
N SER A 404 -7.27 -24.36 27.35
CA SER A 404 -6.24 -23.35 27.58
C SER A 404 -5.71 -22.82 26.25
N GLU A 405 -5.46 -21.52 26.19
CA GLU A 405 -4.81 -20.87 25.04
C GLU A 405 -3.38 -21.40 24.78
N ASP A 406 -2.74 -21.96 25.82
CA ASP A 406 -1.41 -22.59 25.77
C ASP A 406 -1.49 -24.12 25.60
N ALA A 407 -2.67 -24.72 25.42
CA ALA A 407 -2.80 -26.17 25.20
C ALA A 407 -2.38 -26.57 23.78
N GLY A 408 -1.69 -27.72 23.68
CA GLY A 408 -1.27 -28.32 22.42
C GLY A 408 -2.42 -28.91 21.62
N ALA A 409 -2.23 -29.01 20.31
CA ALA A 409 -3.28 -29.34 19.36
C ALA A 409 -3.96 -30.68 19.69
N ARG A 410 -3.15 -31.71 19.98
CA ARG A 410 -3.66 -33.05 20.33
C ARG A 410 -4.52 -33.06 21.60
N ALA A 411 -4.11 -32.31 22.62
CA ALA A 411 -4.85 -32.20 23.87
C ALA A 411 -6.20 -31.48 23.66
N CYS A 412 -6.20 -30.44 22.82
CA CYS A 412 -7.43 -29.75 22.43
C CYS A 412 -8.40 -30.66 21.68
N VAL A 413 -7.92 -31.45 20.70
CA VAL A 413 -8.76 -32.43 19.98
C VAL A 413 -9.41 -33.43 20.94
N GLN A 414 -8.64 -33.98 21.89
CA GLN A 414 -9.19 -34.88 22.92
C GLN A 414 -10.25 -34.20 23.80
N GLY A 415 -10.12 -32.90 24.05
CA GLY A 415 -11.16 -32.12 24.73
C GLY A 415 -12.42 -31.98 23.86
N PHE A 416 -12.25 -31.71 22.57
CA PHE A 416 -13.36 -31.56 21.63
C PHE A 416 -14.15 -32.86 21.39
N GLU A 417 -13.54 -34.03 21.56
CA GLU A 417 -14.24 -35.33 21.54
C GLU A 417 -15.34 -35.44 22.60
N GLN A 418 -15.31 -34.62 23.66
CA GLN A 418 -16.35 -34.60 24.69
C GLN A 418 -17.61 -33.85 24.24
N VAL A 419 -17.49 -32.97 23.23
CA VAL A 419 -18.61 -32.19 22.70
C VAL A 419 -19.21 -32.95 21.54
N GLU A 420 -20.35 -33.59 21.80
CA GLU A 420 -21.03 -34.43 20.81
C GLU A 420 -21.37 -33.63 19.53
N GLY A 421 -21.01 -34.19 18.37
CA GLY A 421 -21.28 -33.61 17.05
C GLY A 421 -20.26 -32.57 16.58
N LEU A 422 -19.34 -32.09 17.42
CA LEU A 422 -18.43 -31.00 17.04
C LEU A 422 -17.38 -31.42 16.00
N LEU A 423 -16.75 -32.58 16.17
CA LEU A 423 -15.74 -33.07 15.24
C LEU A 423 -16.39 -33.59 13.94
N GLU A 424 -17.58 -34.17 14.04
CA GLU A 424 -18.38 -34.57 12.89
C GLU A 424 -18.79 -33.37 12.04
N LEU A 425 -19.22 -32.27 12.69
CA LEU A 425 -19.63 -31.05 12.02
C LEU A 425 -18.50 -30.45 11.17
N ILE A 426 -17.30 -30.29 11.73
CA ILE A 426 -16.16 -29.71 10.98
C ILE A 426 -15.75 -30.58 9.79
N ALA A 427 -15.93 -31.90 9.89
CA ALA A 427 -15.69 -32.84 8.79
C ALA A 427 -16.78 -32.76 7.71
N MET A 428 -18.05 -32.73 8.11
CA MET A 428 -19.19 -32.64 7.19
C MET A 428 -19.23 -31.32 6.41
N THR A 429 -18.87 -30.22 7.07
CA THR A 429 -18.83 -28.87 6.49
C THR A 429 -17.57 -28.62 5.67
N GLY A 430 -16.57 -29.51 5.74
CA GLY A 430 -15.30 -29.36 5.05
C GLY A 430 -14.38 -28.31 5.65
N LEU A 431 -14.67 -27.78 6.85
CA LEU A 431 -13.78 -26.88 7.58
C LEU A 431 -12.45 -27.58 7.94
N ALA A 432 -12.51 -28.85 8.34
CA ALA A 432 -11.34 -29.71 8.52
C ALA A 432 -11.72 -31.18 8.33
N SER A 433 -10.88 -31.94 7.63
CA SER A 433 -11.11 -33.38 7.44
C SER A 433 -10.47 -34.22 8.54
N ASP A 434 -10.82 -35.51 8.63
CA ASP A 434 -10.14 -36.46 9.52
C ASP A 434 -8.65 -36.65 9.21
N ARG A 435 -8.22 -36.27 8.00
CA ARG A 435 -6.81 -36.31 7.57
C ARG A 435 -6.07 -35.00 7.86
N SER A 436 -6.80 -33.96 8.25
CA SER A 436 -6.21 -32.68 8.60
C SER A 436 -5.42 -32.81 9.90
N ARG A 437 -4.35 -32.03 10.03
CA ARG A 437 -3.55 -32.00 11.27
C ARG A 437 -4.41 -31.53 12.43
N ASP A 438 -4.08 -31.97 13.63
CA ASP A 438 -4.81 -31.61 14.85
C ASP A 438 -4.94 -30.09 15.01
N GLY A 439 -3.91 -29.30 14.66
CA GLY A 439 -3.99 -27.84 14.74
C GLY A 439 -5.08 -27.23 13.84
N VAL A 440 -5.30 -27.78 12.64
CA VAL A 440 -6.37 -27.33 11.74
C VAL A 440 -7.74 -27.72 12.29
N ARG A 441 -7.86 -28.94 12.83
CA ARG A 441 -9.10 -29.42 13.46
C ARG A 441 -9.46 -28.55 14.67
N VAL A 442 -8.47 -28.19 15.48
CA VAL A 442 -8.63 -27.27 16.62
C VAL A 442 -9.09 -25.88 16.14
N ALA A 443 -8.45 -25.32 15.12
CA ALA A 443 -8.86 -24.03 14.57
C ALA A 443 -10.31 -24.06 14.04
N ALA A 444 -10.72 -25.16 13.41
CA ALA A 444 -12.09 -25.34 12.93
C ALA A 444 -13.11 -25.48 14.08
N CYS A 445 -12.81 -26.28 15.10
CA CYS A 445 -13.64 -26.40 16.30
C CYS A 445 -13.81 -25.05 17.01
N GLU A 446 -12.73 -24.30 17.19
CA GLU A 446 -12.79 -22.97 17.82
C GLU A 446 -13.59 -21.98 16.97
N LEU A 447 -13.55 -22.06 15.63
CA LEU A 447 -14.39 -21.24 14.74
C LEU A 447 -15.87 -21.50 15.00
N VAL A 448 -16.29 -22.77 15.05
CA VAL A 448 -17.69 -23.15 15.33
C VAL A 448 -18.12 -22.60 16.70
N LEU A 449 -17.33 -22.87 17.74
CA LEU A 449 -17.68 -22.46 19.10
C LEU A 449 -17.70 -20.94 19.24
N GLU A 450 -16.80 -20.21 18.58
CA GLU A 450 -16.80 -18.75 18.60
C GLU A 450 -17.99 -18.17 17.84
N ALA A 451 -18.40 -18.77 16.72
CA ALA A 451 -19.63 -18.40 16.03
C ALA A 451 -20.86 -18.55 16.95
N LEU A 452 -20.98 -19.66 17.66
CA LEU A 452 -22.05 -19.89 18.64
C LEU A 452 -22.00 -18.91 19.82
N VAL A 453 -20.81 -18.46 20.22
CA VAL A 453 -20.66 -17.40 21.24
C VAL A 453 -21.16 -16.06 20.72
N ALA A 454 -20.83 -15.71 19.48
CA ALA A 454 -21.31 -14.49 18.84
C ALA A 454 -22.84 -14.48 18.63
N GLU A 455 -23.45 -15.66 18.49
CA GLU A 455 -24.91 -15.86 18.44
C GLU A 455 -25.58 -15.93 19.83
N HIS A 456 -24.81 -15.82 20.91
CA HIS A 456 -25.27 -15.99 22.29
C HIS A 456 -25.87 -17.35 22.63
N ARG A 457 -25.54 -18.40 21.85
CA ARG A 457 -25.94 -19.79 22.11
C ARG A 457 -25.00 -20.49 23.07
N VAL A 458 -23.73 -20.08 23.07
CA VAL A 458 -22.68 -20.53 23.99
C VAL A 458 -22.04 -19.29 24.65
N SER A 459 -21.37 -19.45 25.79
CA SER A 459 -20.62 -18.38 26.46
C SER A 459 -19.13 -18.74 26.53
N ARG A 460 -18.28 -17.77 26.18
CA ARG A 460 -16.83 -17.87 26.40
C ARG A 460 -16.45 -17.39 27.80
N THR A 461 -15.49 -18.08 28.41
CA THR A 461 -14.83 -17.71 29.67
C THR A 461 -13.32 -17.67 29.45
N GLU A 462 -12.55 -17.16 30.43
CA GLU A 462 -11.08 -17.13 30.34
C GLU A 462 -10.44 -18.52 30.16
N GLY A 463 -11.14 -19.61 30.50
CA GLY A 463 -10.63 -20.99 30.42
C GLY A 463 -11.32 -21.89 29.40
N GLY A 464 -12.29 -21.40 28.62
CA GLY A 464 -13.01 -22.20 27.62
C GLY A 464 -14.48 -21.83 27.44
N TYR A 465 -15.32 -22.81 27.11
CA TYR A 465 -16.71 -22.61 26.69
C TYR A 465 -17.70 -23.25 27.68
N VAL A 466 -18.77 -22.52 27.98
CA VAL A 466 -19.83 -22.93 28.92
C VAL A 466 -21.20 -22.52 28.39
N ARG A 467 -22.26 -22.96 29.07
CA ARG A 467 -23.64 -22.55 28.80
C ARG A 467 -23.79 -21.02 28.69
N ALA A 468 -24.54 -20.56 27.69
CA ALA A 468 -24.95 -19.16 27.59
C ALA A 468 -25.75 -18.71 28.82
N ARG A 469 -25.33 -17.59 29.42
CA ARG A 469 -26.13 -16.92 30.44
C ARG A 469 -27.29 -16.21 29.75
N HIS A 470 -28.48 -16.79 29.84
CA HIS A 470 -29.69 -16.06 29.48
C HIS A 470 -29.84 -14.93 30.50
N GLY A 471 -29.81 -13.68 30.03
CA GLY A 471 -30.10 -12.53 30.89
C GLY A 471 -31.52 -12.63 31.48
N PRO A 472 -31.78 -11.97 32.62
CA PRO A 472 -33.13 -11.89 33.19
C PRO A 472 -34.13 -11.20 32.27
#